data_AF-U5YCZ4-F1
#
_entry.id   AF-U5YCZ4-F1
#
_cell.length_a   1.000
_cell.length_b   1.000
_cell.length_c   1.000
_cell.angle_alpha   90.00
_cell.angle_beta   90.00
_cell.angle_gamma   90.00
#
_symmetry.space_group_name_H-M   'P 1'
#
loop_
_entity.id
_entity.type
_entity.pdbx_description
1 polymer ?
#
loop_
_entity_poly.entity_id
_entity_poly.type
_entity_poly.pdbx_seq_one_letter_code
_entity_poly.pdbx_strand_id
1 'polypeptide(L)'
;YQVLAALGAHTDVPVPKVYCLCNDASIIGTPFYVMQFMQGRIFTNPGLPELSPEERSAIYLAMAKTLASIHTADVNSIGLGMYGRKENYCRRQVDRWSKQYLASTGEGKPDPDPAMLRLISWLKSHIPAEDSKPGSKTGLVHGDFRLDNLVFHPTEARVIAVL
;
A
#
# COMPACT_ATOMS: atom_id res chain seq x y z
N TYR A 1 -10.90 -1.60 -6.57
CA TYR A 1 -12.32 -1.93 -6.28
C TYR A 1 -12.47 -2.88 -5.08
N GLN A 2 -12.13 -4.18 -5.20
CA GLN A 2 -12.47 -5.20 -4.17
C GLN A 2 -11.96 -4.86 -2.77
N VAL A 3 -10.69 -4.46 -2.64
CA VAL A 3 -10.09 -4.08 -1.35
C VAL A 3 -10.81 -2.89 -0.72
N LEU A 4 -11.00 -1.80 -1.49
CA LEU A 4 -11.70 -0.61 -1.02
C LEU A 4 -13.14 -0.93 -0.58
N ALA A 5 -13.86 -1.75 -1.35
CA ALA A 5 -15.21 -2.16 -1.02
C ALA A 5 -15.26 -2.99 0.28
N ALA A 6 -14.37 -3.97 0.44
CA ALA A 6 -14.28 -4.81 1.63
C ALA A 6 -13.93 -4.00 2.89
N LEU A 7 -12.91 -3.13 2.79
CA LEU A 7 -12.51 -2.26 3.90
C LEU A 7 -13.64 -1.31 4.31
N GLY A 8 -14.25 -0.62 3.35
CA GLY A 8 -15.29 0.36 3.64
C GLY A 8 -16.60 -0.24 4.16
N ALA A 9 -16.86 -1.53 3.88
CA ALA A 9 -18.07 -2.22 4.35
C ALA A 9 -17.89 -2.90 5.72
N HIS A 10 -16.66 -3.29 6.08
CA HIS A 10 -16.43 -4.21 7.19
C HIS A 10 -15.40 -3.73 8.22
N THR A 11 -14.81 -2.55 8.04
CA THR A 11 -13.76 -2.01 8.93
C THR A 11 -13.89 -0.51 9.15
N ASP A 12 -13.15 0.01 10.13
CA ASP A 12 -12.99 1.46 10.36
C ASP A 12 -11.84 2.07 9.56
N VAL A 13 -11.26 1.34 8.58
CA VAL A 13 -10.22 1.90 7.72
C VAL A 13 -10.87 2.98 6.84
N PRO A 14 -10.42 4.24 6.91
CA PRO A 14 -11.01 5.32 6.12
C PRO A 14 -10.67 5.12 4.64
N VAL A 15 -11.63 4.70 3.84
CA VAL A 15 -11.49 4.52 2.38
C VAL A 15 -12.68 5.17 1.67
N PRO A 16 -12.50 5.66 0.43
CA PRO A 16 -13.61 6.19 -0.34
C PRO A 16 -14.63 5.10 -0.65
N LYS A 17 -15.92 5.42 -0.53
CA LYS A 17 -16.98 4.50 -0.99
C LYS A 17 -16.81 4.25 -2.47
N VAL A 18 -16.77 2.98 -2.87
CA VAL A 18 -16.74 2.62 -4.30
C VAL A 18 -18.17 2.46 -4.81
N TYR A 19 -18.48 3.08 -5.94
CA TYR A 19 -19.83 3.06 -6.52
C TYR A 19 -20.00 1.96 -7.56
N CYS A 20 -19.03 1.79 -8.46
CA CYS A 20 -19.08 0.76 -9.48
C CYS A 20 -17.69 0.36 -9.99
N LEU A 21 -17.60 -0.84 -10.57
CA LEU A 21 -16.49 -1.32 -11.39
C LEU A 21 -17.05 -1.63 -12.77
N CYS A 22 -16.46 -1.05 -13.81
CA CYS A 22 -16.76 -1.34 -15.20
C CYS A 22 -15.57 -2.06 -15.83
N ASN A 23 -15.74 -3.33 -16.16
CA ASN A 23 -14.76 -4.11 -16.91
C ASN A 23 -14.97 -4.05 -18.43
N ASP A 24 -16.07 -3.43 -18.87
CA ASP A 24 -16.34 -3.23 -20.29
C ASP A 24 -15.48 -2.08 -20.84
N ALA A 25 -14.40 -2.46 -21.51
CA ALA A 25 -13.48 -1.51 -22.13
C ALA A 25 -14.11 -0.76 -23.32
N SER A 26 -15.27 -1.17 -23.84
CA SER A 26 -15.93 -0.45 -24.93
C SER A 26 -16.47 0.92 -24.52
N ILE A 27 -16.67 1.15 -23.22
CA ILE A 27 -17.28 2.38 -22.68
C ILE A 27 -16.33 3.58 -22.76
N ILE A 28 -15.07 3.43 -22.33
CA ILE A 28 -14.04 4.51 -22.37
C ILE A 28 -12.65 4.03 -22.81
N GLY A 29 -12.55 2.84 -23.41
CA GLY A 29 -11.29 2.27 -23.92
C GLY A 29 -10.48 1.45 -22.91
N THR A 30 -10.88 1.41 -21.64
CA THR A 30 -10.17 0.66 -20.58
C THR A 30 -11.10 0.34 -19.41
N PRO A 31 -10.87 -0.74 -18.63
CA PRO A 31 -11.57 -0.95 -17.37
C PRO A 31 -11.37 0.22 -16.40
N PHE A 32 -12.44 0.59 -15.68
CA PHE A 32 -12.41 1.70 -14.73
C PHE A 32 -13.34 1.45 -13.54
N TYR A 33 -13.21 2.25 -12.50
CA TYR A 33 -14.14 2.25 -11.37
C TYR A 33 -14.44 3.69 -10.94
N VAL A 34 -15.59 3.90 -10.30
CA VAL A 34 -16.00 5.21 -9.78
C VAL A 34 -16.09 5.12 -8.27
N MET A 35 -15.59 6.14 -7.57
CA MET A 35 -15.58 6.20 -6.11
C MET A 35 -15.95 7.59 -5.61
N GLN A 36 -16.22 7.68 -4.31
CA GLN A 36 -16.50 8.93 -3.61
C GLN A 36 -15.35 9.92 -3.76
N PHE A 37 -15.69 11.16 -4.08
CA PHE A 37 -14.76 12.27 -4.01
C PHE A 37 -14.54 12.67 -2.55
N MET A 38 -13.29 12.64 -2.10
CA MET A 38 -12.92 12.93 -0.71
C MET A 38 -12.35 14.34 -0.62
N GLN A 39 -13.17 15.29 -0.19
CA GLN A 39 -12.77 16.68 -0.06
C GLN A 39 -11.90 16.87 1.19
N GLY A 40 -10.60 17.07 1.00
CA GLY A 40 -9.64 17.18 2.09
C GLY A 40 -8.28 17.72 1.66
N ARG A 41 -7.32 17.61 2.57
CA ARG A 41 -5.92 18.03 2.36
C ARG A 41 -5.08 16.83 1.97
N ILE A 42 -4.19 17.02 1.00
CA ILE A 42 -3.14 16.07 0.65
C ILE A 42 -1.82 16.77 0.91
N PHE A 43 -1.01 16.20 1.79
CA PHE A 43 0.32 16.72 2.10
C PHE A 43 1.36 16.03 1.23
N THR A 44 2.00 16.77 0.33
CA THR A 44 3.03 16.22 -0.57
C THR A 44 4.45 16.33 0.00
N ASN A 45 4.67 17.29 0.90
CA ASN A 45 5.95 17.47 1.58
C ASN A 45 5.91 16.79 2.97
N PRO A 46 6.70 15.72 3.22
CA PRO A 46 6.72 15.05 4.53
C PRO A 46 7.29 15.92 5.65
N GLY A 47 7.98 17.02 5.32
CA GLY A 47 8.44 18.01 6.29
C GLY A 47 7.32 18.85 6.91
N LEU A 48 6.12 18.88 6.29
CA LEU A 48 4.93 19.63 6.76
C LEU A 48 5.27 21.07 7.19
N PRO A 49 6.01 21.85 6.36
CA PRO A 49 6.59 23.14 6.77
C PRO A 49 5.56 24.15 7.26
N GLU A 50 4.33 24.05 6.77
CA GLU A 50 3.19 24.92 7.10
C GLU A 50 2.54 24.63 8.46
N LEU A 51 2.90 23.53 9.12
CA LEU A 51 2.33 23.10 10.40
C LEU A 51 3.27 23.34 11.57
N SER A 52 2.70 23.56 12.76
CA SER A 52 3.44 23.59 14.02
C SER A 52 4.02 22.20 14.37
N PRO A 53 5.05 22.10 15.24
CA PRO A 53 5.56 20.80 15.69
C PRO A 53 4.49 19.86 16.28
N GLU A 54 3.54 20.41 17.02
CA GLU A 54 2.43 19.67 17.63
C GLU A 54 1.47 19.14 16.55
N GLU A 55 1.12 19.97 15.57
CA GLU A 55 0.28 19.57 14.44
C GLU A 55 0.95 18.50 13.58
N ARG A 56 2.25 18.62 13.31
CA ARG A 56 3.03 17.58 12.61
C ARG A 56 2.96 16.26 13.36
N SER A 57 3.16 16.30 14.68
CA SER A 57 3.09 15.11 15.53
C SER A 57 1.70 14.45 15.45
N ALA A 58 0.63 15.25 15.45
CA ALA A 58 -0.74 14.76 15.30
C ALA A 58 -1.00 14.13 13.91
N ILE A 59 -0.48 14.72 12.83
CA ILE A 59 -0.58 14.16 11.47
C ILE A 59 0.10 12.80 11.37
N TYR A 60 1.34 12.68 11.85
CA TYR A 60 2.06 11.41 11.82
C TYR A 60 1.42 10.36 12.73
N LEU A 61 0.86 10.76 13.88
CA LEU A 61 0.09 9.85 14.73
C LEU A 61 -1.18 9.35 14.02
N ALA A 62 -1.90 10.21 13.31
CA ALA A 62 -3.07 9.82 12.53
C ALA A 62 -2.71 8.87 11.38
N MET A 63 -1.59 9.12 10.69
CA MET A 63 -1.03 8.24 9.68
C MET A 63 -0.69 6.86 10.27
N ALA A 64 -0.01 6.81 11.43
CA ALA A 64 0.34 5.56 12.10
C ALA A 64 -0.89 4.77 12.56
N LYS A 65 -1.92 5.45 13.12
CA LYS A 65 -3.19 4.83 13.50
C LYS A 65 -3.92 4.24 12.29
N THR A 66 -3.87 4.93 11.15
CA THR A 66 -4.48 4.46 9.89
C THR A 66 -3.74 3.23 9.35
N LEU A 67 -2.41 3.21 9.39
CA LEU A 67 -1.65 2.03 9.00
C LEU A 67 -1.94 0.84 9.92
N ALA A 68 -2.04 1.10 11.22
CA ALA A 68 -2.40 0.09 12.20
C ALA A 68 -3.78 -0.51 11.91
N SER A 69 -4.79 0.31 11.59
CA SER A 69 -6.14 -0.18 11.28
C SER A 69 -6.15 -1.09 10.05
N ILE A 70 -5.39 -0.75 8.99
CA ILE A 70 -5.18 -1.63 7.83
C ILE A 70 -4.57 -2.97 8.25
N HIS A 71 -3.50 -2.94 9.04
CA HIS A 71 -2.77 -4.15 9.46
C HIS A 71 -3.53 -5.01 10.49
N THR A 72 -4.56 -4.45 11.14
CA THR A 72 -5.45 -5.19 12.05
C THR A 72 -6.68 -5.77 11.37
N ALA A 73 -6.97 -5.38 10.13
CA ALA A 73 -8.09 -5.93 9.39
C ALA A 73 -7.90 -7.44 9.16
N ASP A 74 -8.86 -8.25 9.60
CA ASP A 74 -8.87 -9.67 9.31
C ASP A 74 -9.35 -9.90 7.87
N VAL A 75 -8.39 -10.19 6.99
CA VAL A 75 -8.65 -10.41 5.57
C VAL A 75 -9.69 -11.50 5.31
N ASN A 76 -9.82 -12.52 6.18
CA ASN A 76 -10.81 -13.57 5.98
C ASN A 76 -12.22 -13.05 6.30
N SER A 77 -12.39 -12.35 7.41
CA SER A 77 -13.71 -11.85 7.84
C SER A 77 -14.28 -10.79 6.90
N ILE A 78 -13.42 -10.03 6.21
CA ILE A 78 -13.83 -9.01 5.24
C ILE A 78 -13.92 -9.53 3.80
N GLY A 79 -13.85 -10.85 3.58
CA GLY A 79 -14.03 -11.47 2.25
C GLY A 79 -12.81 -11.41 1.33
N LEU A 80 -11.63 -11.05 1.87
CA LEU A 80 -10.34 -11.00 1.15
C LEU A 80 -9.44 -12.22 1.43
N GLY A 81 -9.99 -13.30 1.99
CA GLY A 81 -9.20 -14.48 2.39
C GLY A 81 -8.40 -15.13 1.25
N MET A 82 -8.91 -15.01 0.01
CA MET A 82 -8.29 -15.52 -1.21
C MET A 82 -7.67 -14.42 -2.11
N TYR A 83 -7.62 -13.18 -1.64
CA TYR A 83 -7.15 -12.04 -2.43
C TYR A 83 -5.67 -12.14 -2.81
N GLY A 84 -4.86 -12.79 -1.98
CA GLY A 84 -3.43 -12.95 -2.22
C GLY A 84 -2.84 -14.14 -1.49
N ARG A 85 -1.61 -14.51 -1.87
CA ARG A 85 -0.84 -15.58 -1.22
C ARG A 85 -0.24 -15.06 0.10
N LYS A 86 -0.38 -15.83 1.17
CA LYS A 86 -0.01 -15.39 2.53
C LYS A 86 1.43 -15.76 2.91
N GLU A 87 2.01 -16.78 2.28
CA GLU A 87 3.22 -17.47 2.74
C GLU A 87 4.50 -16.99 2.04
N ASN A 88 5.59 -16.75 2.76
CA ASN A 88 6.87 -16.34 2.18
C ASN A 88 6.77 -14.99 1.42
N TYR A 89 6.07 -14.01 1.98
CA TYR A 89 5.86 -12.71 1.35
C TYR A 89 7.20 -12.04 1.00
N CYS A 90 8.11 -11.92 1.97
CA CYS A 90 9.40 -11.26 1.77
C CYS A 90 10.21 -11.97 0.69
N ARG A 91 10.30 -13.31 0.75
CA ARG A 91 11.00 -14.10 -0.29
C ARG A 91 10.44 -13.83 -1.67
N ARG A 92 9.11 -13.89 -1.85
CA ARG A 92 8.47 -13.65 -3.15
C ARG A 92 8.71 -12.23 -3.65
N GLN A 93 8.66 -11.22 -2.78
CA GLN A 93 8.94 -9.84 -3.16
C GLN A 93 10.38 -9.68 -3.63
N VAL A 94 11.35 -10.19 -2.86
CA VAL A 94 12.76 -10.14 -3.22
C VAL A 94 13.01 -10.83 -4.56
N ASP A 95 12.46 -12.04 -4.77
CA ASP A 95 12.63 -12.77 -6.02
C ASP A 95 11.99 -12.04 -7.21
N ARG A 96 10.79 -11.47 -7.03
CA ARG A 96 10.10 -10.71 -8.08
C ARG A 96 10.89 -9.47 -8.48
N TRP A 97 11.28 -8.63 -7.53
CA TRP A 97 12.01 -7.40 -7.80
C TRP A 97 13.41 -7.67 -8.35
N SER A 98 14.09 -8.73 -7.89
CA SER A 98 15.37 -9.17 -8.44
C SER A 98 15.25 -9.51 -9.93
N LYS A 99 14.23 -10.31 -10.29
CA LYS A 99 13.98 -10.69 -11.70
C LYS A 99 13.65 -9.46 -12.56
N GLN A 100 12.83 -8.55 -12.03
CA GLN A 100 12.42 -7.35 -12.75
C GLN A 100 13.59 -6.39 -12.98
N TYR A 101 14.46 -6.20 -11.98
CA TYR A 101 15.67 -5.41 -12.12
C TYR A 101 16.61 -5.99 -13.19
N LEU A 102 16.93 -7.29 -13.10
CA LEU A 102 17.82 -7.93 -14.08
C LEU A 102 17.26 -7.87 -15.50
N ALA A 103 15.94 -8.04 -15.66
CA ALA A 103 15.26 -7.89 -16.95
C ALA A 103 15.29 -6.45 -17.47
N SER A 104 15.55 -5.45 -16.62
CA SER A 104 15.72 -4.04 -17.01
C SER A 104 17.17 -3.64 -17.30
N THR A 105 18.11 -4.60 -17.27
CA THR A 105 19.54 -4.40 -17.53
C THR A 105 20.03 -5.26 -18.70
N GLY A 106 21.24 -4.99 -19.20
CA GLY A 106 21.88 -5.79 -20.25
C GLY A 106 21.77 -5.16 -21.65
N GLU A 107 21.83 -5.98 -22.69
CA GLU A 107 21.92 -5.49 -24.08
C GLU A 107 20.73 -4.56 -24.46
N GLY A 108 21.06 -3.38 -24.97
CA GLY A 108 20.07 -2.33 -25.29
C GLY A 108 19.49 -1.61 -24.07
N LYS A 109 20.05 -1.82 -22.87
CA LYS A 109 19.63 -1.25 -21.59
C LYS A 109 20.86 -0.83 -20.78
N PRO A 110 20.69 -0.14 -19.63
CA PRO A 110 21.81 0.12 -18.74
C PRO A 110 22.48 -1.17 -18.25
N ASP A 111 23.79 -1.11 -18.05
CA ASP A 111 24.51 -2.17 -17.35
C ASP A 111 23.99 -2.31 -15.91
N PRO A 112 24.02 -3.52 -15.34
CA PRO A 112 23.60 -3.72 -13.96
C PRO A 112 24.56 -3.03 -12.99
N ASP A 113 24.02 -2.15 -12.14
CA ASP A 113 24.72 -1.55 -11.01
C ASP A 113 25.23 -2.64 -10.03
N PRO A 114 26.55 -2.71 -9.75
CA PRO A 114 27.12 -3.63 -8.78
C PRO A 114 26.51 -3.52 -7.37
N ALA A 115 26.07 -2.34 -6.94
CA ALA A 115 25.42 -2.14 -5.64
C ALA A 115 24.06 -2.85 -5.59
N MET A 116 23.28 -2.79 -6.67
CA MET A 116 22.02 -3.50 -6.79
C MET A 116 22.21 -5.02 -6.79
N LEU A 117 23.24 -5.54 -7.48
CA LEU A 117 23.56 -6.96 -7.45
C LEU A 117 23.95 -7.44 -6.03
N ARG A 118 24.73 -6.64 -5.30
CA ARG A 118 25.05 -6.92 -3.88
C ARG A 118 23.80 -6.90 -3.01
N LEU A 119 22.91 -5.91 -3.19
CA LEU A 119 21.66 -5.81 -2.44
C LEU A 119 20.75 -7.01 -2.70
N ILE A 120 20.59 -7.44 -3.96
CA ILE A 120 19.83 -8.63 -4.33
C ILE A 120 20.38 -9.88 -3.62
N SER A 121 21.70 -10.07 -3.67
CA SER A 121 22.36 -11.21 -3.02
C SER A 121 22.16 -11.18 -1.50
N TRP A 122 22.31 -10.00 -0.89
CA TRP A 122 22.12 -9.82 0.53
C TRP A 122 20.68 -10.12 0.95
N LEU A 123 19.68 -9.51 0.29
CA LEU A 123 18.26 -9.72 0.62
C LEU A 123 17.84 -11.18 0.48
N LYS A 124 18.32 -11.90 -0.54
CA LYS A 124 18.03 -13.34 -0.71
C LYS A 124 18.58 -14.20 0.43
N SER A 125 19.72 -13.81 0.98
CA SER A 125 20.40 -14.51 2.08
C SER A 125 19.88 -14.11 3.47
N HIS A 126 19.15 -13.00 3.57
CA HIS A 126 18.69 -12.41 4.84
C HIS A 126 17.16 -12.28 4.90
N ILE A 127 16.43 -13.17 4.24
CA ILE A 127 14.98 -13.26 4.43
C ILE A 127 14.70 -13.61 5.91
N PRO A 128 13.87 -12.83 6.63
CA PRO A 128 13.54 -13.12 8.02
C PRO A 128 12.99 -14.54 8.19
N ALA A 129 13.44 -15.26 9.22
CA ALA A 129 13.01 -16.63 9.47
C ALA A 129 11.48 -16.72 9.69
N GLU A 130 10.88 -15.65 10.20
CA GLU A 130 9.46 -15.46 10.43
C GLU A 130 8.63 -15.53 9.14
N ASP A 131 9.20 -15.17 7.98
CA ASP A 131 8.49 -15.13 6.69
C ASP A 131 7.96 -16.52 6.27
N SER A 132 8.64 -17.58 6.70
CA SER A 132 8.29 -18.98 6.43
C SER A 132 7.61 -19.70 7.60
N LYS A 133 7.48 -19.06 8.78
CA LYS A 133 6.90 -19.72 9.97
C LYS A 133 5.37 -19.85 9.81
N PRO A 134 4.80 -21.05 10.00
CA PRO A 134 3.36 -21.22 10.12
C PRO A 134 2.81 -20.36 11.27
N GLY A 135 1.69 -19.69 11.05
CA GLY A 135 1.07 -18.82 12.06
C GLY A 135 1.68 -17.42 12.19
N SER A 136 2.69 -17.07 11.38
CA SER A 136 3.12 -15.68 11.26
C SER A 136 1.95 -14.78 10.87
N LYS A 137 1.82 -13.64 11.55
CA LYS A 137 0.72 -12.69 11.31
C LYS A 137 0.83 -12.18 9.88
N THR A 138 -0.20 -12.47 9.08
CA THR A 138 -0.37 -11.90 7.74
C THR A 138 -1.54 -10.94 7.78
N GLY A 139 -1.50 -9.93 6.94
CA GLY A 139 -2.52 -8.89 6.88
C GLY A 139 -2.52 -8.22 5.53
N LEU A 140 -3.45 -7.29 5.36
CA LEU A 140 -3.49 -6.46 4.19
C LEU A 140 -2.28 -5.52 4.21
N VAL A 141 -1.56 -5.43 3.09
CA VAL A 141 -0.50 -4.44 2.87
C VAL A 141 -0.97 -3.46 1.82
N HIS A 142 -0.87 -2.17 2.11
CA HIS A 142 -1.24 -1.13 1.15
C HIS A 142 -0.37 -1.18 -0.13
N GLY A 143 0.92 -1.45 0.03
CA GLY A 143 1.90 -1.50 -1.05
C GLY A 143 2.66 -0.18 -1.22
N ASP A 144 1.95 0.95 -1.22
CA ASP A 144 2.55 2.30 -1.34
C ASP A 144 2.04 3.24 -0.24
N PHE A 145 2.20 2.86 1.04
CA PHE A 145 1.66 3.67 2.14
C PHE A 145 2.56 4.86 2.45
N ARG A 146 2.13 6.05 2.05
CA ARG A 146 2.87 7.30 2.20
C ARG A 146 1.92 8.49 2.34
N LEU A 147 2.46 9.59 2.86
CA LEU A 147 1.68 10.76 3.30
C LEU A 147 0.77 11.34 2.21
N ASP A 148 1.23 11.37 0.96
CA ASP A 148 0.50 11.90 -0.20
C ASP A 148 -0.51 10.92 -0.82
N ASN A 149 -0.54 9.67 -0.34
CA ASN A 149 -1.64 8.72 -0.61
C ASN A 149 -2.72 8.76 0.49
N LEU A 150 -2.67 9.76 1.38
CA LEU A 150 -3.67 9.98 2.42
C LEU A 150 -4.37 11.31 2.20
N VAL A 151 -5.70 11.27 2.27
CA VAL A 151 -6.52 12.47 2.34
C VAL A 151 -6.82 12.75 3.80
N PHE A 152 -6.41 13.92 4.29
CA PHE A 152 -6.71 14.41 5.63
C PHE A 152 -7.97 15.28 5.62
N HIS A 153 -8.66 15.33 6.76
CA HIS A 153 -9.75 16.26 6.98
C HIS A 153 -9.30 17.71 6.69
N PRO A 154 -10.17 18.59 6.15
CA PRO A 154 -9.82 19.97 5.82
C PRO A 154 -9.17 20.77 6.95
N THR A 155 -9.53 20.49 8.21
CA THR A 155 -9.07 21.25 9.38
C THR A 155 -8.51 20.40 10.53
N GLU A 156 -8.68 19.07 10.50
CA GLU A 156 -8.28 18.19 11.61
C GLU A 156 -7.12 17.28 11.20
N ALA A 157 -6.26 16.90 12.16
CA ALA A 157 -5.24 15.87 11.98
C ALA A 157 -5.85 14.47 12.00
N ARG A 158 -6.71 14.18 11.02
CA ARG A 158 -7.45 12.93 10.88
C ARG A 158 -7.48 12.50 9.42
N VAL A 159 -7.11 11.25 9.15
CA VAL A 159 -7.21 10.68 7.80
C VAL A 159 -8.68 10.38 7.52
N ILE A 160 -9.17 10.86 6.38
CA ILE A 160 -10.53 10.60 5.89
C ILE A 160 -10.53 9.63 4.71
N ALA A 161 -9.40 9.44 4.02
CA ALA A 161 -9.25 8.42 2.99
C ALA A 161 -7.81 7.94 2.84
N VAL A 162 -7.66 6.64 2.61
CA VAL A 162 -6.48 5.99 2.06
C VAL A 162 -6.75 5.73 0.58
N LEU A 163 -5.83 6.16 -0.30
CA LEU A 163 -5.96 6.11 -1.76
C LEU A 163 -5.26 4.89 -2.38
#